data_AF-A0A558NMU3-F1
#
_entry.id   AF-A0A558NMU3-F1
#
_cell.length_a   1.000
_cell.length_b   1.000
_cell.length_c   1.000
_cell.angle_alpha   90.00
_cell.angle_beta   90.00
_cell.angle_gamma   90.00
#
_symmetry.space_group_name_H-M   'P 1'
#
loop_
_entity.id
_entity.type
_entity.pdbx_description
1 polymer ?
#
loop_
_entity_poly.entity_id
_entity_poly.type
_entity_poly.pdbx_seq_one_letter_code
_entity_poly.pdbx_strand_id
1 'polypeptide(L)'
;MNMEIQAALDVADETDSFLQITDVIYDKEAESGFEALTDAEKTVFCIDNLLKEMENGGFVQFIHHDVGAYAEETLEALEKIKAKGTYTLLERLIALFDGKKIPKDEDERIQMFDHIESEYADDIAELDDRFYDVGENLVGLTLLFVSKNLKEFR
;
A
#
# COMPACT_ATOMS: atom_id res chain seq x y z
N MET A 1 13.57 2.58 -17.11
CA MET A 1 13.18 2.72 -15.69
C MET A 1 13.93 3.77 -14.89
N ASN A 2 15.18 3.59 -14.43
CA ASN A 2 15.82 4.55 -13.50
C ASN A 2 15.84 6.01 -14.00
N MET A 3 16.12 6.22 -15.29
CA MET A 3 16.07 7.56 -15.91
C MET A 3 14.64 8.13 -15.99
N GLU A 4 13.61 7.28 -16.13
CA GLU A 4 12.21 7.71 -16.15
C GLU A 4 11.75 8.09 -14.75
N ILE A 5 12.11 7.30 -13.73
CA ILE A 5 11.84 7.63 -12.32
C ILE A 5 12.54 8.94 -11.93
N GLN A 6 13.78 9.15 -12.35
CA GLN A 6 14.48 10.42 -12.12
C GLN A 6 13.78 11.59 -12.81
N ALA A 7 13.33 11.43 -14.05
CA ALA A 7 12.60 12.48 -14.76
C ALA A 7 11.25 12.81 -14.09
N ALA A 8 10.55 11.79 -13.57
CA ALA A 8 9.31 11.96 -12.83
C ALA A 8 9.50 12.71 -11.51
N LEU A 9 10.61 12.47 -10.79
CA LEU A 9 10.95 13.22 -9.57
C LEU A 9 11.24 14.71 -9.82
N ASP A 10 11.63 15.08 -11.04
CA ASP A 10 11.92 16.48 -11.40
C ASP A 10 10.64 17.27 -11.73
N VAL A 11 9.47 16.62 -11.72
CA VAL A 11 8.16 17.27 -11.90
C VAL A 11 7.83 18.10 -10.65
N ALA A 12 7.36 19.33 -10.86
CA ALA A 12 7.13 20.27 -9.75
C ALA A 12 5.91 19.90 -8.88
N ASP A 13 4.95 19.18 -9.44
CA ASP A 13 3.75 18.72 -8.74
C ASP A 13 3.95 17.30 -8.18
N GLU A 14 3.63 17.12 -6.90
CA GLU A 14 3.84 15.84 -6.20
C GLU A 14 2.92 14.74 -6.74
N THR A 15 1.67 15.08 -7.08
CA THR A 15 0.71 14.11 -7.62
C THR A 15 1.14 13.66 -9.01
N ASP A 16 1.52 14.57 -9.89
CA ASP A 16 2.01 14.22 -11.23
C ASP A 16 3.30 13.39 -11.16
N SER A 17 4.21 13.73 -10.24
CA SER A 17 5.44 12.96 -9.98
C SER A 17 5.12 11.53 -9.57
N PHE A 18 4.19 11.38 -8.63
CA PHE A 18 3.81 10.08 -8.09
C PHE A 18 3.12 9.22 -9.14
N LEU A 19 2.16 9.77 -9.90
CA LEU A 19 1.46 9.06 -10.96
C LEU A 19 2.41 8.54 -12.04
N GLN A 20 3.38 9.35 -12.48
CA GLN A 20 4.37 8.90 -13.47
C GLN A 20 5.27 7.78 -12.95
N ILE A 21 5.64 7.82 -11.67
CA ILE A 21 6.42 6.75 -11.03
C ILE A 21 5.59 5.47 -10.96
N THR A 22 4.33 5.57 -10.54
CA THR A 22 3.45 4.40 -10.43
C THR A 22 3.17 3.79 -11.79
N ASP A 23 2.94 4.59 -12.84
CA ASP A 23 2.68 4.08 -14.20
C ASP A 23 3.82 3.16 -14.67
N VAL A 24 5.08 3.59 -14.49
CA VAL A 24 6.27 2.80 -14.85
C VAL A 24 6.33 1.48 -14.06
N ILE A 25 5.94 1.50 -12.78
CA ILE A 25 5.95 0.32 -11.92
C ILE A 25 4.82 -0.64 -12.31
N TYR A 26 3.61 -0.13 -12.59
CA TYR A 26 2.48 -0.93 -13.03
C TYR A 26 2.72 -1.58 -14.40
N ASP A 27 3.38 -0.89 -15.33
CA ASP A 27 3.76 -1.48 -16.62
C ASP A 27 4.65 -2.73 -16.42
N LYS A 28 5.63 -2.62 -15.51
CA LYS A 28 6.53 -3.73 -15.18
C LYS A 28 5.82 -4.85 -14.41
N GLU A 29 4.96 -4.50 -13.46
CA GLU A 29 4.15 -5.45 -12.71
C GLU A 29 3.23 -6.22 -13.66
N ALA A 30 2.55 -5.55 -14.59
CA ALA A 30 1.71 -6.20 -15.59
C ALA A 30 2.50 -7.11 -16.54
N GLU A 31 3.75 -6.77 -16.87
CA GLU A 31 4.60 -7.59 -17.74
C GLU A 31 5.19 -8.82 -17.03
N SER A 32 5.65 -8.64 -15.78
CA SER A 32 6.53 -9.62 -15.11
C SER A 32 6.04 -10.10 -13.73
N GLY A 33 4.92 -9.55 -13.25
CA GLY A 33 4.31 -9.81 -11.95
C GLY A 33 4.98 -9.07 -10.79
N PHE A 34 4.24 -8.95 -9.69
CA PHE A 34 4.72 -8.35 -8.43
C PHE A 34 6.08 -8.87 -7.95
N GLU A 35 6.36 -10.18 -8.10
CA GLU A 35 7.63 -10.75 -7.64
C GLU A 35 8.87 -10.32 -8.43
N ALA A 36 8.68 -9.78 -9.64
CA ALA A 36 9.76 -9.21 -10.44
C ALA A 36 10.12 -7.77 -10.04
N LEU A 37 9.28 -7.12 -9.23
CA LEU A 37 9.54 -5.79 -8.67
C LEU A 37 10.63 -5.88 -7.60
N THR A 38 11.52 -4.89 -7.56
CA THR A 38 12.49 -4.70 -6.49
C THR A 38 11.79 -4.22 -5.22
N ASP A 39 12.48 -4.32 -4.08
CA ASP A 39 11.93 -3.90 -2.79
C ASP A 39 11.45 -2.43 -2.77
N ALA A 40 12.13 -1.55 -3.52
CA ALA A 40 11.73 -0.15 -3.65
C ALA A 40 10.49 0.03 -4.53
N GLU A 41 10.36 -0.74 -5.62
CA GLU A 41 9.19 -0.74 -6.49
C GLU A 41 7.96 -1.32 -5.78
N LYS A 42 8.13 -2.46 -5.09
CA LYS A 42 7.09 -3.06 -4.25
C LYS A 42 6.59 -2.07 -3.19
N THR A 43 7.49 -1.29 -2.60
CA THR A 43 7.14 -0.24 -1.63
C THR A 43 6.18 0.78 -2.25
N VAL A 44 6.50 1.32 -3.43
CA VAL A 44 5.63 2.30 -4.10
C VAL A 44 4.30 1.67 -4.52
N PHE A 45 4.35 0.46 -5.12
CA PHE A 45 3.16 -0.28 -5.54
C PHE A 45 2.19 -0.51 -4.37
N CYS A 46 2.69 -0.97 -3.22
CA CYS A 46 1.84 -1.24 -2.06
C CYS A 46 1.21 0.04 -1.51
N ILE A 47 1.95 1.15 -1.46
CA ILE A 47 1.42 2.42 -0.96
C ILE A 47 0.35 3.01 -1.89
N ASP A 48 0.58 2.96 -3.20
CA ASP A 48 -0.42 3.46 -4.17
C ASP A 48 -1.71 2.63 -4.13
N ASN A 49 -1.60 1.29 -4.06
CA ASN A 49 -2.78 0.45 -3.92
C ASN A 49 -3.51 0.68 -2.59
N LEU A 50 -2.79 0.84 -1.47
CA LEU A 50 -3.43 1.22 -0.21
C LEU A 50 -4.21 2.53 -0.34
N LEU A 51 -3.61 3.58 -0.93
CA LEU A 51 -4.27 4.86 -1.15
C LEU A 51 -5.55 4.72 -1.98
N LYS A 52 -5.49 3.98 -3.10
CA LYS A 52 -6.65 3.71 -3.96
C LYS A 52 -7.79 3.02 -3.22
N GLU A 53 -7.48 2.02 -2.41
CA GLU A 53 -8.51 1.29 -1.67
C GLU A 53 -9.11 2.14 -0.54
N MET A 54 -8.29 2.94 0.15
CA MET A 54 -8.78 3.90 1.13
C MET A 54 -9.68 4.98 0.48
N GLU A 55 -9.47 5.36 -0.77
CA GLU A 55 -10.37 6.28 -1.49
C GLU A 55 -11.69 5.64 -1.94
N ASN A 56 -11.69 4.33 -2.24
CA ASN A 56 -12.84 3.65 -2.81
C ASN A 56 -13.77 3.02 -1.75
N GLY A 57 -13.21 2.47 -0.67
CA GLY A 57 -14.00 1.72 0.31
C GLY A 57 -13.28 1.35 1.60
N GLY A 58 -12.13 1.97 1.90
CA GLY A 58 -11.43 1.78 3.16
C GLY A 58 -10.70 0.45 3.28
N PHE A 59 -10.40 0.08 4.52
CA PHE A 59 -9.68 -1.16 4.85
C PHE A 59 -10.46 -2.42 4.48
N VAL A 60 -11.80 -2.38 4.48
CA VAL A 60 -12.63 -3.49 3.99
C VAL A 60 -12.30 -3.79 2.53
N GLN A 61 -12.31 -2.75 1.69
CA GLN A 61 -12.02 -2.91 0.27
C GLN A 61 -10.57 -3.33 0.03
N PHE A 62 -9.63 -2.78 0.82
CA PHE A 62 -8.23 -3.19 0.78
C PHE A 62 -8.06 -4.70 1.00
N ILE A 63 -8.75 -5.29 1.97
CA ILE A 63 -8.66 -6.72 2.23
C ILE A 63 -9.38 -7.56 1.17
N HIS A 64 -10.55 -7.14 0.69
CA HIS A 64 -11.33 -7.91 -0.28
C HIS A 64 -10.68 -7.98 -1.66
N HIS A 65 -9.94 -6.96 -2.08
CA HIS A 65 -9.27 -6.95 -3.38
C HIS A 65 -7.94 -7.71 -3.38
N ASP A 66 -7.40 -7.98 -4.58
CA ASP A 66 -6.14 -8.71 -4.79
C ASP A 66 -4.97 -8.11 -4.00
N VAL A 67 -4.96 -6.78 -3.87
CA VAL A 67 -3.90 -6.04 -3.18
C VAL A 67 -3.86 -6.35 -1.68
N GLY A 68 -4.97 -6.81 -1.10
CA GLY A 68 -5.04 -7.30 0.28
C GLY A 68 -4.16 -8.53 0.52
N ALA A 69 -3.86 -9.29 -0.53
CA ALA A 69 -2.85 -10.34 -0.44
C ALA A 69 -1.46 -9.77 -0.12
N TYR A 70 -1.18 -8.49 -0.33
CA TYR A 70 0.10 -7.85 -0.03
C TYR A 70 0.08 -7.03 1.27
N ALA A 71 -0.79 -7.36 2.22
CA ALA A 71 -0.95 -6.57 3.44
C ALA A 71 0.32 -6.52 4.30
N GLU A 72 1.06 -7.61 4.44
CA GLU A 72 2.34 -7.61 5.16
C GLU A 72 3.40 -6.78 4.42
N GLU A 73 3.49 -6.91 3.10
CA GLU A 73 4.39 -6.11 2.27
C GLU A 73 4.02 -4.61 2.31
N THR A 74 2.72 -4.30 2.43
CA THR A 74 2.21 -2.94 2.63
C THR A 74 2.60 -2.40 4.01
N LEU A 75 2.55 -3.24 5.05
CA LEU A 75 3.00 -2.88 6.39
C LEU A 75 4.51 -2.56 6.41
N GLU A 76 5.33 -3.37 5.73
CA GLU A 76 6.76 -3.10 5.54
C GLU A 76 6.99 -1.81 4.73
N ALA A 77 6.18 -1.56 3.70
CA ALA A 77 6.27 -0.34 2.90
C ALA A 77 6.00 0.91 3.75
N LEU A 78 4.97 0.89 4.59
CA LEU A 78 4.66 1.97 5.54
C LEU A 78 5.81 2.25 6.51
N GLU A 79 6.48 1.19 6.99
CA GLU A 79 7.67 1.33 7.82
C GLU A 79 8.83 2.00 7.05
N LYS A 80 9.10 1.56 5.81
CA LYS A 80 10.17 2.10 4.94
C LYS A 80 9.98 3.59 4.66
N ILE A 81 8.75 4.02 4.38
CA ILE A 81 8.44 5.45 4.14
C ILE A 81 8.26 6.26 5.44
N LYS A 82 8.29 5.59 6.60
CA LYS A 82 8.14 6.16 7.95
C LYS A 82 6.76 6.74 8.25
N ALA A 83 5.71 6.18 7.65
CA ALA A 83 4.31 6.49 7.91
C ALA A 83 3.82 5.71 9.15
N LYS A 84 4.17 6.21 10.34
CA LYS A 84 3.97 5.49 11.60
C LYS A 84 2.51 5.42 12.01
N GLY A 85 1.74 6.48 11.73
CA GLY A 85 0.32 6.52 12.06
C GLY A 85 -0.43 5.48 11.26
N THR A 86 -0.28 5.50 9.93
CA THR A 86 -0.91 4.53 9.03
C THR A 86 -0.40 3.10 9.29
N TYR A 87 0.90 2.92 9.57
CA TYR A 87 1.45 1.61 9.98
C TYR A 87 0.68 1.01 11.16
N THR A 88 0.45 1.80 12.22
CA THR A 88 -0.26 1.31 13.42
C THR A 88 -1.71 0.93 13.11
N LEU A 89 -2.36 1.59 12.15
CA LEU A 89 -3.73 1.24 11.75
C LEU A 89 -3.75 -0.10 11.00
N LEU A 90 -2.90 -0.26 9.99
CA LEU A 90 -2.80 -1.50 9.24
C LEU A 90 -2.35 -2.68 10.12
N GLU A 91 -1.40 -2.45 11.05
CA GLU A 91 -0.98 -3.46 12.03
C GLU A 91 -2.16 -3.96 12.88
N ARG A 92 -3.06 -3.06 13.29
CA ARG A 92 -4.26 -3.42 14.06
C ARG A 92 -5.25 -4.22 13.23
N LEU A 93 -5.47 -3.84 11.97
CA LEU A 93 -6.31 -4.61 11.05
C LEU A 93 -5.76 -6.03 10.85
N ILE A 94 -4.47 -6.16 10.54
CA ILE A 94 -3.80 -7.47 10.37
C ILE A 94 -3.90 -8.30 11.65
N ALA A 95 -3.87 -7.66 12.83
CA ALA A 95 -3.97 -8.36 14.11
C ALA A 95 -5.35 -8.97 14.39
N LEU A 96 -6.40 -8.63 13.60
CA LEU A 96 -7.71 -9.29 13.68
C LEU A 96 -7.70 -10.69 13.07
N PHE A 97 -6.73 -11.01 12.20
CA PHE A 97 -6.59 -12.33 11.62
C PHE A 97 -5.95 -13.31 12.59
N ASP A 98 -6.48 -14.53 12.65
CA ASP A 98 -5.90 -15.62 13.42
C ASP A 98 -4.47 -15.91 12.95
N GLY A 99 -3.50 -15.78 13.87
CA GLY A 99 -2.08 -15.95 13.54
C GLY A 99 -1.41 -14.73 12.88
N LYS A 100 -2.12 -13.60 12.75
CA LYS A 100 -1.62 -12.32 12.22
C LYS A 100 -1.03 -12.43 10.81
N LYS A 101 -1.66 -13.26 9.97
CA LYS A 101 -1.30 -13.41 8.56
C LYS A 101 -2.53 -13.37 7.70
N ILE A 102 -2.45 -12.60 6.63
CA ILE A 102 -3.53 -12.49 5.66
C ILE A 102 -3.35 -13.60 4.61
N PRO A 103 -4.38 -14.40 4.31
CA PRO A 103 -4.29 -15.40 3.24
C PRO A 103 -4.00 -14.74 1.89
N LYS A 104 -3.07 -15.33 1.14
CA LYS A 104 -2.77 -14.88 -0.23
C LYS A 104 -3.87 -15.32 -1.21
N ASP A 105 -4.51 -16.46 -0.95
CA ASP A 105 -5.68 -16.93 -1.72
C ASP A 105 -6.87 -16.00 -1.48
N GLU A 106 -7.50 -15.54 -2.57
CA GLU A 106 -8.59 -14.56 -2.52
C GLU A 106 -9.83 -15.11 -1.82
N ASP A 107 -10.29 -16.30 -2.20
CA ASP A 107 -11.49 -16.92 -1.64
C ASP A 107 -11.31 -17.20 -0.13
N GLU A 108 -10.13 -17.70 0.28
CA GLU A 108 -9.80 -17.91 1.68
C GLU A 108 -9.76 -16.60 2.48
N ARG A 109 -9.13 -15.56 1.90
CA ARG A 109 -9.02 -14.23 2.53
C ARG A 109 -10.40 -13.59 2.73
N ILE A 110 -11.24 -13.58 1.70
CA ILE A 110 -12.58 -13.00 1.76
C ILE A 110 -13.44 -13.77 2.78
N GLN A 111 -13.49 -15.10 2.70
CA GLN A 111 -14.30 -15.89 3.64
C GLN A 111 -13.90 -15.69 5.10
N MET A 112 -12.59 -15.60 5.39
CA MET A 112 -12.12 -15.33 6.73
C MET A 112 -12.41 -13.88 7.17
N PHE A 113 -12.18 -12.92 6.27
CA PHE A 113 -12.40 -11.50 6.60
C PHE A 113 -13.88 -11.16 6.79
N ASP A 114 -14.80 -11.74 6.01
CA ASP A 114 -16.24 -11.55 6.20
C ASP A 114 -16.71 -11.98 7.60
N HIS A 115 -16.10 -13.04 8.15
CA HIS A 115 -16.36 -13.45 9.53
C HIS A 115 -15.80 -12.43 10.54
N ILE A 116 -14.57 -11.97 10.34
CA ILE A 116 -13.94 -10.92 11.17
C ILE A 116 -14.78 -9.64 11.13
N GLU A 117 -15.13 -9.15 9.94
CA GLU A 117 -15.92 -7.94 9.75
C GLU A 117 -17.26 -8.03 10.48
N SER A 118 -17.92 -9.21 10.45
CA SER A 118 -19.18 -9.41 11.15
C SER A 118 -19.09 -9.26 12.69
N GLU A 119 -17.90 -9.47 13.27
CA GLU A 119 -17.65 -9.34 14.70
C GLU A 119 -17.02 -7.99 15.08
N TYR A 120 -16.22 -7.40 14.18
CA TYR A 120 -15.37 -6.23 14.44
C TYR A 120 -15.71 -5.01 13.55
N ALA A 121 -16.92 -4.94 12.98
CA ALA A 121 -17.33 -3.86 12.07
C ALA A 121 -17.09 -2.46 12.62
N ASP A 122 -17.44 -2.20 13.88
CA ASP A 122 -17.25 -0.89 14.52
C ASP A 122 -15.76 -0.55 14.69
N ASP A 123 -14.92 -1.54 15.01
CA ASP A 123 -13.47 -1.36 15.15
C ASP A 123 -12.82 -1.05 13.80
N ILE A 124 -13.23 -1.74 12.73
CA ILE A 124 -12.73 -1.52 11.36
C ILE A 124 -13.14 -0.14 10.86
N ALA A 125 -14.40 0.27 11.09
CA ALA A 125 -14.85 1.61 10.75
C ALA A 125 -14.07 2.70 11.51
N GLU A 126 -13.71 2.47 12.78
CA GLU A 126 -12.83 3.39 13.52
C GLU A 126 -11.43 3.48 12.87
N LEU A 127 -10.89 2.38 12.34
CA LEU A 127 -9.61 2.41 11.63
C LEU A 127 -9.68 3.26 10.36
N ASP A 128 -10.76 3.17 9.60
CA ASP A 128 -11.00 3.98 8.40
C ASP A 128 -11.07 5.48 8.75
N ASP A 129 -11.86 5.85 9.76
CA ASP A 129 -11.95 7.23 10.24
C ASP A 129 -10.58 7.76 10.66
N ARG A 130 -9.84 6.95 11.42
CA ARG A 130 -8.51 7.32 11.93
C ARG A 130 -7.46 7.43 10.84
N PHE A 131 -7.62 6.76 9.70
CA PHE A 131 -6.69 6.89 8.58
C PHE A 131 -6.61 8.34 8.10
N TYR A 132 -7.75 9.02 7.99
CA TYR A 132 -7.79 10.43 7.58
C TYR A 132 -7.32 11.37 8.69
N ASP A 133 -7.55 11.03 9.96
CA ASP A 133 -7.12 11.84 11.11
C ASP A 133 -5.59 11.82 11.34
N VAL A 134 -4.89 10.78 10.89
CA VAL A 134 -3.43 10.67 11.02
C VAL A 134 -2.70 11.81 10.29
N GLY A 135 -3.27 12.33 9.19
CA GLY A 135 -2.72 13.49 8.48
C GLY A 135 -1.34 13.27 7.85
N GLU A 136 -0.92 12.03 7.65
CA GLU A 136 0.33 11.69 6.97
C GLU A 136 0.19 11.88 5.45
N ASN A 137 1.07 12.68 4.84
CA ASN A 137 1.16 12.78 3.38
C ASN A 137 1.91 11.54 2.83
N LEU A 138 1.20 10.44 2.60
CA LEU A 138 1.80 9.19 2.11
C LEU A 138 2.47 9.36 0.75
N VAL A 139 1.92 10.20 -0.14
CA VAL A 139 2.52 10.52 -1.44
C VAL A 139 3.88 11.19 -1.25
N GLY A 140 3.93 12.28 -0.48
CA GLY A 140 5.17 13.01 -0.22
C GLY A 140 6.23 12.17 0.52
N LEU A 141 5.81 11.33 1.48
CA LEU A 141 6.70 10.38 2.16
C LEU A 141 7.27 9.35 1.19
N THR A 142 6.45 8.87 0.25
CA THR A 142 6.88 7.91 -0.78
C THR A 142 7.84 8.54 -1.77
N LEU A 143 7.58 9.76 -2.26
CA LEU A 143 8.53 10.48 -3.13
C LEU A 143 9.88 10.72 -2.44
N LEU A 144 9.86 11.06 -1.14
CA LEU A 144 11.09 11.18 -0.35
C LEU A 144 11.83 9.84 -0.24
N PHE A 145 11.12 8.73 -0.11
CA PHE A 145 11.70 7.39 -0.15
C PHE A 145 12.30 7.07 -1.52
N VAL A 146 11.58 7.32 -2.62
CA VAL A 146 12.05 7.07 -3.99
C VAL A 146 13.36 7.84 -4.25
N SER A 147 13.40 9.14 -3.92
CA SER A 147 14.58 9.99 -4.13
C SER A 147 15.85 9.46 -3.44
N LYS A 148 15.70 8.80 -2.28
CA LYS A 148 16.82 8.23 -1.51
C LYS A 148 17.26 6.86 -2.01
N ASN A 149 16.38 6.14 -2.71
CA ASN A 149 16.59 4.76 -3.13
C ASN A 149 16.59 4.60 -4.66
N LEU A 150 16.81 5.68 -5.42
CA LEU A 150 16.81 5.69 -6.89
C LEU A 150 17.57 4.53 -7.55
N LYS A 151 18.67 4.08 -6.96
CA LYS A 151 19.51 2.98 -7.50
C LYS A 151 18.82 1.60 -7.50
N GLU A 152 17.73 1.46 -6.76
CA GLU A 152 16.96 0.22 -6.63
C GLU A 152 15.85 0.09 -7.69
N PHE A 153 15.54 1.18 -8.40
CA PHE A 153 14.62 1.18 -9.53
C PHE A 153 15.38 0.74 -10.79
N ARG A 154 15.04 -0.43 -11.34
CA ARG A 154 15.69 -1.06 -12.50
C ARG A 154 14.71 -1.49 -13.58
#